data_AF-A0A2V6PF56-F1
#
_entry.id   AF-A0A2V6PF56-F1
#
_cell.length_a   1.000
_cell.length_b   1.000
_cell.length_c   1.000
_cell.angle_alpha   90.00
_cell.angle_beta   90.00
_cell.angle_gamma   90.00
#
_symmetry.space_group_name_H-M   'P 1'
#
loop_
_entity.id
_entity.type
_entity.pdbx_description
1 polymer ?
#
loop_
_entity_poly.entity_id
_entity_poly.type
_entity_poly.pdbx_seq_one_letter_code
_entity_poly.pdbx_strand_id
1 'polypeptide(L)'
;MQERVAPQGEEQRRLANAWLDEGVRLDDAERFADQALALSRDRGERGGEIWALWLQGEIAFRRGPDVIELAAERYEQALALATELGMRPLMAHCHAGLARAVGAEDHLACATALYREMEMTFWLSRANA
;
A
#
# COMPACT_ATOMS: atom_id res chain seq x y z
N MET A 1 -16.24 15.92 24.68
CA MET A 1 -15.96 16.28 23.27
C MET A 1 -15.09 15.16 22.73
N GLN A 2 -15.74 14.13 22.17
CA GLN A 2 -15.08 12.91 21.71
C GLN A 2 -14.66 13.14 20.27
N GLU A 3 -13.35 13.18 20.03
CA GLU A 3 -12.77 13.20 18.70
C GLU A 3 -13.11 11.87 18.04
N ARG A 4 -14.13 11.90 17.18
CA ARG A 4 -14.52 10.78 16.32
C ARG A 4 -13.38 10.60 15.31
N VAL A 5 -12.37 9.85 15.69
CA VAL A 5 -11.38 9.28 14.76
C VAL A 5 -12.19 8.45 13.78
N ALA A 6 -12.46 9.02 12.60
CA ALA A 6 -13.21 8.33 11.56
C ALA A 6 -12.48 7.02 11.20
N PRO A 7 -13.20 5.92 10.92
CA PRO A 7 -12.61 4.64 10.55
C PRO A 7 -12.13 4.68 9.09
N GLN A 8 -11.30 5.66 8.75
CA GLN A 8 -10.78 5.87 7.40
C GLN A 8 -10.06 4.61 6.90
N GLY A 9 -9.22 4.00 7.75
CA GLY A 9 -8.46 2.81 7.40
C GLY A 9 -9.30 1.58 7.08
N GLU A 10 -10.51 1.43 7.63
CA GLU A 10 -11.36 0.26 7.35
C GLU A 10 -12.13 0.42 6.04
N GLU A 11 -12.58 1.65 5.73
CA GLU A 11 -13.20 2.02 4.46
C GLU A 11 -12.19 1.93 3.31
N GLN A 12 -10.97 2.43 3.53
CA GLN A 12 -9.87 2.36 2.58
C GLN A 12 -9.38 0.93 2.34
N ARG A 13 -9.32 0.10 3.40
CA ARG A 13 -9.00 -1.33 3.30
C ARG A 13 -10.11 -2.12 2.58
N ARG A 14 -11.38 -1.79 2.81
CA ARG A 14 -12.51 -2.39 2.08
C ARG A 14 -12.47 -2.03 0.61
N LEU A 15 -12.20 -0.76 0.30
CA LEU A 15 -12.05 -0.28 -1.06
C LEU A 15 -10.88 -0.99 -1.74
N ALA A 16 -9.67 -0.95 -1.18
CA ALA A 16 -8.51 -1.64 -1.73
C ALA A 16 -8.77 -3.13 -1.95
N ASN A 17 -9.39 -3.84 -0.99
CA ASN A 17 -9.76 -5.25 -1.19
C ASN A 17 -10.81 -5.44 -2.29
N ALA A 18 -11.79 -4.55 -2.42
CA ALA A 18 -12.78 -4.60 -3.50
C ALA A 18 -12.17 -4.27 -4.89
N TRP A 19 -11.15 -3.42 -4.95
CA TRP A 19 -10.37 -3.15 -6.17
C TRP A 19 -9.46 -4.32 -6.56
N LEU A 20 -9.02 -5.12 -5.57
CA LEU A 20 -8.17 -6.29 -5.78
C LEU A 20 -8.94 -7.56 -6.16
N ASP A 21 -10.24 -7.63 -5.88
CA ASP A 21 -11.10 -8.71 -6.39
C ASP A 21 -11.32 -8.58 -7.90
N GLU A 22 -11.21 -9.71 -8.60
CA GLU A 22 -11.18 -9.86 -10.06
C GLU A 22 -12.40 -9.22 -10.74
N GLY A 23 -12.28 -7.97 -11.20
CA GLY A 23 -13.36 -7.37 -11.99
C GLY A 23 -13.27 -5.88 -12.25
N VAL A 24 -12.46 -5.13 -11.49
CA VAL A 24 -12.30 -3.70 -11.77
C VAL A 24 -11.26 -3.46 -12.85
N ARG A 25 -11.57 -2.58 -13.80
CA ARG A 25 -10.61 -2.17 -14.83
C ARG A 25 -9.48 -1.40 -14.15
N LEU A 26 -8.25 -1.86 -14.35
CA LEU A 26 -7.05 -1.23 -13.77
C LEU A 26 -6.98 0.27 -14.08
N ASP A 27 -7.56 0.70 -15.20
CA ASP A 27 -7.66 2.11 -15.60
C ASP A 27 -8.55 2.94 -14.65
N ASP A 28 -9.65 2.39 -14.15
CA ASP A 28 -10.51 3.06 -13.18
C ASP A 28 -9.82 3.14 -11.81
N ALA A 29 -9.04 2.10 -11.46
CA ALA A 29 -8.27 2.04 -10.22
C ALA A 29 -7.15 3.09 -10.22
N GLU A 30 -6.47 3.24 -11.35
CA GLU A 30 -5.42 4.23 -11.54
C GLU A 30 -5.98 5.65 -11.42
N ARG A 31 -7.10 5.95 -12.08
CA ARG A 31 -7.78 7.24 -11.95
C ARG A 31 -8.17 7.54 -10.50
N PHE A 32 -8.67 6.55 -9.78
CA PHE A 32 -9.02 6.72 -8.37
C PHE A 32 -7.78 6.98 -7.51
N ALA A 33 -6.70 6.22 -7.72
CA ALA A 33 -5.45 6.38 -6.97
C ALA A 33 -4.81 7.76 -7.22
N ASP A 34 -4.84 8.25 -8.47
CA ASP A 34 -4.37 9.59 -8.84
C ASP A 34 -5.19 10.69 -8.16
N GLN A 35 -6.52 10.56 -8.16
CA GLN A 35 -7.40 11.51 -7.49
C GLN A 35 -7.20 11.50 -5.97
N ALA A 36 -7.06 10.33 -5.36
CA ALA A 36 -6.78 10.20 -3.94
C ALA A 36 -5.44 10.85 -3.58
N LEU A 37 -4.39 10.61 -4.38
CA LEU A 37 -3.08 11.21 -4.19
C LEU A 37 -3.14 12.74 -4.27
N ALA A 38 -3.78 13.28 -5.31
CA ALA A 38 -3.93 14.72 -5.50
C ALA A 38 -4.69 15.36 -4.33
N LEU A 39 -5.79 14.74 -3.91
CA LEU A 39 -6.62 15.24 -2.82
C LEU A 39 -5.88 15.19 -1.47
N SER A 40 -5.18 14.10 -1.18
CA SER A 40 -4.41 13.97 0.05
C SER A 40 -3.26 14.99 0.11
N ARG A 41 -2.61 15.27 -1.03
CA ARG A 41 -1.58 16.33 -1.11
C ARG A 41 -2.15 17.71 -0.89
N ASP A 42 -3.26 18.03 -1.55
CA ASP A 42 -3.96 19.32 -1.41
C ASP A 42 -4.39 19.58 0.05
N ARG A 43 -4.85 18.53 0.73
CA ARG A 43 -5.30 18.59 2.14
C ARG A 43 -4.18 18.41 3.16
N GLY A 44 -2.96 18.07 2.74
CA GLY A 44 -1.87 17.70 3.65
C GLY A 44 -2.10 16.40 4.44
N GLU A 45 -3.00 15.53 3.97
CA GLU A 45 -3.31 14.23 4.59
C GLU A 45 -2.24 13.20 4.25
N ARG A 46 -1.11 13.25 4.97
CA ARG A 46 0.05 12.37 4.74
C ARG A 46 -0.27 10.87 4.77
N GLY A 47 -1.20 10.44 5.63
CA GLY A 47 -1.66 9.05 5.68
C GLY A 47 -2.38 8.61 4.41
N GLY A 48 -3.20 9.49 3.82
CA GLY A 48 -3.87 9.23 2.55
C GLY A 48 -2.90 9.23 1.37
N GLU A 49 -1.87 10.09 1.41
CA GLU A 49 -0.79 10.11 0.42
C GLU A 49 -0.06 8.76 0.35
N ILE A 50 0.31 8.18 1.50
CA ILE A 50 0.98 6.87 1.56
C ILE A 50 0.10 5.77 0.96
N TRP A 51 -1.19 5.74 1.34
CA TRP A 51 -2.12 4.73 0.82
C TRP A 51 -2.32 4.84 -0.69
N ALA A 52 -2.42 6.06 -1.22
CA ALA A 52 -2.58 6.28 -2.65
C ALA A 52 -1.34 5.83 -3.43
N LEU A 53 -0.14 6.14 -2.93
CA LEU A 53 1.12 5.67 -3.52
C LEU A 53 1.23 4.14 -3.49
N TRP A 54 0.91 3.52 -2.35
CA TRP A 54 0.90 2.06 -2.24
C TRP A 54 -0.08 1.42 -3.25
N LEU A 55 -1.27 2.00 -3.41
CA LEU A 55 -2.28 1.53 -4.36
C LEU A 55 -1.80 1.66 -5.82
N GLN A 56 -1.13 2.76 -6.18
CA GLN A 56 -0.50 2.91 -7.50
C GLN A 56 0.54 1.81 -7.74
N GLY A 57 1.33 1.45 -6.72
CA GLY A 57 2.28 0.34 -6.78
C GLY A 57 1.61 -1.01 -7.04
N GLU A 58 0.49 -1.30 -6.36
CA GLU A 58 -0.25 -2.56 -6.55
C GLU A 58 -0.94 -2.63 -7.92
N ILE A 59 -1.46 -1.51 -8.42
CA ILE A 59 -2.03 -1.42 -9.78
C ILE A 59 -0.95 -1.67 -10.82
N ALA A 60 0.21 -1.03 -10.70
CA ALA A 60 1.33 -1.22 -11.62
C ALA A 60 1.83 -2.67 -11.58
N PHE A 61 2.03 -3.24 -10.39
CA PHE A 61 2.40 -4.65 -10.23
C PHE A 61 1.42 -5.60 -10.94
N ARG A 62 0.11 -5.32 -10.87
CA ARG A 62 -0.94 -6.10 -11.55
C ARG A 62 -1.01 -5.90 -13.06
N ARG A 63 -0.63 -4.71 -13.57
CA ARG A 63 -0.58 -4.45 -15.02
C ARG A 63 0.50 -5.31 -15.70
N GLY A 64 1.55 -5.67 -14.98
CA GLY A 64 2.55 -6.64 -15.41
C GLY A 64 3.95 -6.06 -15.57
N PRO A 65 4.86 -6.81 -16.23
CA PRO A 65 6.29 -6.54 -16.18
C PRO A 65 6.70 -5.21 -16.83
N ASP A 66 5.95 -4.70 -17.80
CA ASP A 66 6.29 -3.47 -18.52
C ASP A 66 6.26 -2.20 -17.64
N VAL A 67 5.66 -2.28 -16.45
CA VAL A 67 5.55 -1.18 -15.49
C VAL A 67 6.03 -1.60 -14.09
N ILE A 68 6.86 -2.63 -14.00
CA ILE A 68 7.32 -3.17 -12.71
C ILE A 68 8.24 -2.19 -11.98
N GLU A 69 9.05 -1.43 -12.71
CA GLU A 69 9.91 -0.38 -12.16
C GLU A 69 9.07 0.75 -11.57
N LEU A 70 7.97 1.11 -12.23
CA LEU A 70 7.02 2.08 -11.71
C LEU A 70 6.37 1.55 -10.43
N ALA A 71 6.02 0.25 -10.36
CA ALA A 71 5.49 -0.36 -9.15
C ALA A 71 6.46 -0.21 -7.97
N ALA A 72 7.74 -0.53 -8.19
CA ALA A 72 8.79 -0.39 -7.19
C ALA A 72 8.95 1.06 -6.71
N GLU A 73 9.03 2.01 -7.64
CA GLU A 73 9.15 3.44 -7.33
C GLU A 73 8.00 3.92 -6.42
N ARG A 74 6.76 3.49 -6.70
CA ARG A 74 5.58 3.87 -5.91
C ARG A 74 5.61 3.29 -4.51
N TYR A 75 6.04 2.03 -4.37
CA TYR A 75 6.23 1.42 -3.05
C TYR A 75 7.36 2.09 -2.26
N GLU A 76 8.46 2.50 -2.90
CA GLU A 76 9.55 3.21 -2.24
C GLU A 76 9.11 4.58 -1.72
N GLN A 77 8.37 5.35 -2.52
CA GLN A 77 7.81 6.63 -2.09
C GLN A 77 6.85 6.46 -0.91
N ALA A 78 5.97 5.46 -0.98
CA ALA A 78 5.07 5.12 0.12
C ALA A 78 5.84 4.70 1.38
N LEU A 79 6.89 3.88 1.24
CA LEU A 79 7.72 3.43 2.34
C LEU A 79 8.47 4.58 3.01
N ALA A 80 9.04 5.50 2.24
CA ALA A 80 9.74 6.68 2.77
C ALA A 80 8.81 7.51 3.65
N LEU A 81 7.62 7.86 3.13
CA LEU A 81 6.62 8.62 3.90
C LEU A 81 6.08 7.83 5.10
N ALA A 82 5.83 6.52 4.95
CA ALA A 82 5.39 5.68 6.06
C ALA A 82 6.45 5.60 7.18
N THR A 83 7.72 5.61 6.81
CA THR A 83 8.86 5.62 7.75
C THR A 83 8.94 6.96 8.48
N GLU A 84 8.81 8.08 7.76
CA GLU A 84 8.78 9.42 8.36
C GLU A 84 7.65 9.58 9.39
N LEU A 85 6.48 8.96 9.14
CA LEU A 85 5.32 9.03 10.02
C LEU A 85 5.24 7.89 11.05
N GLY A 86 6.17 6.93 11.02
CA GLY A 86 6.14 5.76 11.89
C GLY A 86 4.93 4.83 11.68
N MET A 87 4.35 4.82 10.49
CA MET A 87 3.16 4.02 10.15
C MET A 87 3.52 2.56 9.84
N ARG A 88 3.86 1.81 10.90
CA ARG A 88 4.28 0.39 10.82
C ARG A 88 3.42 -0.51 9.94
N PRO A 89 2.06 -0.43 9.95
CA PRO A 89 1.24 -1.21 9.04
C PRO A 89 1.58 -0.93 7.57
N LEU A 90 1.69 0.34 7.17
CA LEU A 90 1.97 0.71 5.78
C LEU A 90 3.40 0.34 5.37
N MET A 91 4.37 0.47 6.29
CA MET A 91 5.73 0.00 6.05
C MET A 91 5.75 -1.50 5.68
N ALA A 92 4.97 -2.33 6.39
CA ALA A 92 4.89 -3.76 6.12
C ALA A 92 4.32 -4.06 4.72
N HIS A 93 3.26 -3.35 4.32
CA HIS A 93 2.66 -3.51 2.99
C HIS A 93 3.58 -3.03 1.86
N CYS A 94 4.33 -1.93 2.07
CA CYS A 94 5.29 -1.44 1.08
C CYS A 94 6.47 -2.41 0.91
N HIS A 95 7.02 -2.92 2.00
CA HIS A 95 8.05 -3.95 1.95
C HIS A 95 7.57 -5.24 1.27
N ALA A 96 6.34 -5.68 1.53
CA ALA A 96 5.75 -6.83 0.83
C ALA A 96 5.51 -6.55 -0.67
N GLY A 97 5.16 -5.32 -1.04
CA GLY A 97 5.07 -4.88 -2.43
C GLY A 97 6.42 -4.95 -3.15
N LEU A 98 7.46 -4.39 -2.54
CA LEU A 98 8.82 -4.39 -3.08
C LEU A 98 9.39 -5.80 -3.21
N ALA A 99 9.23 -6.65 -2.20
CA ALA A 99 9.66 -8.04 -2.25
C ALA A 99 9.07 -8.77 -3.47
N ARG A 100 7.78 -8.55 -3.77
CA ARG A 100 7.11 -9.13 -4.95
C ARG A 100 7.55 -8.49 -6.27
N ALA A 101 7.75 -7.18 -6.30
CA ALA A 101 8.06 -6.44 -7.53
C ALA A 101 9.51 -6.64 -8.00
N VAL A 102 10.47 -6.64 -7.07
CA VAL A 102 11.90 -6.68 -7.39
C VAL A 102 12.64 -7.93 -6.85
N GLY A 103 11.94 -8.83 -6.16
CA GLY A 103 12.54 -10.07 -5.65
C GLY A 103 13.54 -9.86 -4.50
N ALA A 104 13.35 -8.83 -3.68
CA ALA A 104 14.27 -8.49 -2.60
C ALA A 104 13.99 -9.26 -1.29
N GLU A 105 14.88 -10.19 -0.92
CA GLU A 105 14.79 -10.98 0.32
C GLU A 105 14.77 -10.11 1.59
N ASP A 106 15.54 -9.01 1.61
CA ASP A 106 15.58 -8.08 2.74
C ASP A 106 14.21 -7.44 2.99
N HIS A 107 13.51 -7.04 1.92
CA HIS A 107 12.16 -6.49 2.03
C HIS A 107 11.16 -7.54 2.48
N LEU A 108 11.31 -8.79 2.05
CA LEU A 108 10.47 -9.88 2.54
C LEU A 108 10.66 -10.11 4.04
N ALA A 109 11.91 -10.11 4.51
CA ALA A 109 12.25 -10.25 5.92
C ALA A 109 11.64 -9.10 6.76
N CYS A 110 11.77 -7.85 6.30
CA CYS A 110 11.16 -6.68 6.96
C CYS A 110 9.63 -6.79 7.03
N ALA A 111 8.97 -7.15 5.92
CA ALA A 111 7.52 -7.31 5.90
C ALA A 111 7.04 -8.38 6.89
N THR A 112 7.67 -9.55 6.86
CA THR A 112 7.34 -10.69 7.75
C THR A 112 7.57 -10.35 9.22
N ALA A 113 8.65 -9.64 9.56
CA ALA A 113 8.91 -9.19 10.93
C ALA A 113 7.82 -8.23 11.40
N LEU A 114 7.48 -7.22 10.60
CA LEU A 114 6.44 -6.25 10.93
C LEU A 114 5.07 -6.92 11.08
N TYR A 115 4.69 -7.82 10.16
CA TYR A 115 3.43 -8.56 10.27
C TYR A 115 3.37 -9.42 11.54
N ARG A 116 4.49 -10.04 11.93
CA ARG A 116 4.57 -10.82 13.18
C ARG A 116 4.41 -9.92 14.41
N GLU A 117 5.11 -8.79 14.46
CA GLU A 117 5.04 -7.83 15.57
C GLU A 117 3.64 -7.25 15.77
N MET A 118 2.88 -7.09 14.69
CA MET A 118 1.52 -6.56 14.71
C MET A 118 0.44 -7.67 14.74
N GLU A 119 0.83 -8.94 14.88
CA GLU A 119 -0.07 -10.10 14.91
C GLU A 119 -0.99 -10.21 13.67
N MET A 120 -0.52 -9.73 12.51
CA MET A 120 -1.26 -9.71 11.24
C MET A 120 -1.17 -11.06 10.52
N THR A 121 -1.73 -12.10 11.12
CA THR A 121 -1.60 -13.51 10.71
C THR A 121 -1.94 -13.77 9.24
N PHE A 122 -3.00 -13.16 8.71
CA PHE A 122 -3.39 -13.30 7.30
C PHE A 122 -2.28 -12.88 6.34
N TRP A 123 -1.66 -11.72 6.61
CA TRP A 123 -0.60 -11.17 5.76
C TRP A 123 0.74 -11.87 5.98
N LEU A 124 0.99 -12.31 7.21
CA LEU A 124 2.14 -13.15 7.53
C LEU A 124 2.12 -14.47 6.75
N SER A 125 0.95 -15.13 6.67
CA SER A 125 0.81 -16.35 5.88
C SER A 125 1.04 -16.12 4.40
N ARG A 126 0.57 -14.98 3.85
CA ARG A 126 0.73 -14.65 2.43
C ARG A 126 2.14 -14.21 2.05
N ALA A 127 2.89 -13.60 2.98
CA ALA A 127 4.28 -13.25 2.76
C ALA A 127 5.20 -14.50 2.73
N ASN A 128 4.86 -15.55 3.51
CA ASN A 128 5.65 -16.78 3.57
C ASN A 128 5.27 -17.85 2.53
N ALA A 129 4.24 -17.61 1.72
CA ALA A 129 3.72 -18.55 0.73
C ALA A 129 4.34 -18.31 -0.64
#